data_AF-A0A518AHH9-F1
#
_entry.id   AF-A0A518AHH9-F1
#
_cell.length_a   1.000
_cell.length_b   1.000
_cell.length_c   1.000
_cell.angle_alpha   90.00
_cell.angle_beta   90.00
_cell.angle_gamma   90.00
#
_symmetry.space_group_name_H-M   'P 1'
#
loop_
_entity.id
_entity.type
_entity.pdbx_description
1 polymer ?
#
loop_
_entity_poly.entity_id
_entity_poly.type
_entity_poly.pdbx_seq_one_letter_code
_entity_poly.pdbx_strand_id
1 'polypeptide(L)'
;MGKKRKKPNYMRGNPYISRKKEREALSSYWRYSYLKTDVTDILEADISKQNRSWGARGYYIATLHVCRQCGKDFRFTAQEQKLWFEEYGFFIDAYPGCCLECRREKRKQKAIKHRYDAYQTEEDGKLSIDQCKELADLIMELFGPDLDEKKRNRYNHMMNRISREERE
;
A
#
# COMPACT_ATOMS: atom_id res chain seq x y z
N MET A 1 -33.61 -1.58 34.43
CA MET A 1 -32.49 -0.60 34.36
C MET A 1 -31.47 -1.07 33.32
N GLY A 2 -31.49 -0.52 32.11
CA GLY A 2 -30.59 -0.92 31.03
C GLY A 2 -29.19 -0.36 31.23
N LYS A 3 -28.19 -1.23 31.40
CA LYS A 3 -26.76 -0.84 31.48
C LYS A 3 -26.38 -0.09 30.20
N LYS A 4 -26.11 1.22 30.29
CA LYS A 4 -25.59 2.02 29.18
C LYS A 4 -24.26 1.39 28.72
N ARG A 5 -24.24 0.83 27.50
CA ARG A 5 -23.01 0.33 26.86
C ARG A 5 -22.01 1.49 26.77
N LYS A 6 -20.82 1.33 27.38
CA LYS A 6 -19.73 2.31 27.26
C LYS A 6 -19.37 2.43 25.78
N LYS A 7 -19.47 3.65 25.22
CA LYS A 7 -19.06 3.90 23.83
C LYS A 7 -17.58 3.52 23.65
N PRO A 8 -17.20 2.91 22.52
CA PRO A 8 -15.81 2.63 22.16
C PRO A 8 -14.93 3.89 22.24
N ASN A 9 -13.65 3.73 22.57
CA ASN A 9 -12.74 4.86 22.82
C ASN A 9 -12.61 5.85 21.65
N TYR A 10 -12.75 5.40 20.41
CA TYR A 10 -12.73 6.26 19.21
C TYR A 10 -13.94 7.20 19.08
N MET A 11 -14.96 7.07 19.95
CA MET A 11 -16.12 7.97 20.01
C MET A 11 -16.02 9.03 21.12
N ARG A 12 -14.91 9.06 21.88
CA ARG A 12 -14.65 10.10 22.88
C ARG A 12 -13.78 11.15 22.20
N GLY A 13 -14.34 12.32 21.94
CA GLY A 13 -13.61 13.44 21.34
C GLY A 13 -12.31 13.71 22.09
N ASN A 14 -11.26 14.05 21.34
CA ASN A 14 -9.96 14.38 21.90
C ASN A 14 -10.08 15.67 22.74
N PRO A 15 -9.70 15.66 24.03
CA PRO A 15 -9.81 16.85 24.89
C PRO A 15 -8.97 18.04 24.39
N TYR A 16 -8.00 17.82 23.49
CA TYR A 16 -7.14 18.85 22.91
C TYR A 16 -7.67 19.46 21.61
N ILE A 17 -8.79 18.97 21.06
CA ILE A 17 -9.41 19.52 19.85
C ILE A 17 -10.69 20.24 20.22
N SER A 18 -10.76 21.53 19.92
CA SER A 18 -11.97 22.30 20.17
C SER A 18 -13.13 21.76 19.33
N ARG A 19 -14.36 21.76 19.87
CA ARG A 19 -15.56 21.39 19.10
C ARG A 19 -15.72 22.19 17.81
N LYS A 20 -15.18 23.42 17.78
CA LYS A 20 -15.14 24.27 16.58
C LYS A 20 -14.22 23.65 15.52
N LYS A 21 -12.98 23.32 15.86
CA LYS A 21 -12.01 22.69 14.95
C LYS A 21 -12.49 21.33 14.44
N GLU A 22 -13.13 20.54 15.31
CA GLU A 22 -13.76 19.26 14.90
C GLU A 22 -14.83 19.48 13.82
N ARG A 23 -15.75 20.43 14.01
CA ARG A 23 -16.78 20.74 13.00
C ARG A 23 -16.18 21.25 11.70
N GLU A 24 -15.23 22.18 11.78
CA GLU A 24 -14.54 22.73 10.61
C GLU A 24 -13.88 21.61 9.81
N ALA A 25 -13.13 20.73 10.49
CA ALA A 25 -12.50 19.59 9.86
C ALA A 25 -13.52 18.65 9.19
N LEU A 26 -14.58 18.25 9.89
CA LEU A 26 -15.61 17.37 9.35
C LEU A 26 -16.34 17.98 8.15
N SER A 27 -16.50 19.31 8.12
CA SER A 27 -17.10 20.04 7.00
C SER A 27 -16.15 20.31 5.84
N SER A 28 -14.83 20.15 6.04
CA SER A 28 -13.80 20.52 5.05
C SER A 28 -13.73 19.60 3.83
N TYR A 29 -14.42 18.46 3.89
CA TYR A 29 -14.50 17.51 2.79
C TYR A 29 -15.82 16.76 2.84
N TRP A 30 -16.57 16.83 1.75
CA TRP A 30 -17.93 16.30 1.66
C TRP A 30 -18.04 14.82 2.08
N ARG A 31 -17.02 14.00 1.79
CA ARG A 31 -17.05 12.56 2.07
C ARG A 31 -16.94 12.22 3.55
N TYR A 32 -16.44 13.13 4.41
CA TYR A 32 -16.36 12.87 5.85
C TYR A 32 -17.74 12.65 6.48
N SER A 33 -18.82 13.19 5.89
CA SER A 33 -20.19 12.93 6.34
C SER A 33 -20.63 11.46 6.22
N TYR A 34 -19.98 10.67 5.36
CA TYR A 34 -20.33 9.27 5.10
C TYR A 34 -19.25 8.27 5.54
N LEU A 35 -18.10 8.76 6.02
CA LEU A 35 -16.98 7.92 6.44
C LEU A 35 -16.95 7.75 7.96
N LYS A 36 -16.46 6.59 8.42
CA LYS A 36 -16.07 6.41 9.81
C LYS A 36 -14.78 7.17 10.05
N THR A 37 -14.86 8.32 10.70
CA THR A 37 -13.73 9.18 11.04
C THR A 37 -13.31 9.05 12.50
N ASP A 38 -12.01 9.13 12.76
CA ASP A 38 -11.45 9.33 14.09
C ASP A 38 -11.03 10.78 14.24
N VAL A 39 -11.90 11.59 14.84
CA VAL A 39 -11.71 13.03 15.08
C VAL A 39 -10.63 13.34 16.10
N THR A 40 -9.98 12.32 16.69
CA THR A 40 -8.83 12.54 17.57
C THR A 40 -7.54 12.82 16.81
N ASP A 41 -7.51 12.51 15.51
CA ASP A 41 -6.37 12.65 14.61
C ASP A 41 -6.79 13.50 13.42
N ILE A 42 -6.57 14.79 13.60
CA ILE A 42 -6.88 15.86 12.66
C ILE A 42 -5.59 16.60 12.36
N LEU A 43 -5.33 16.82 11.08
CA LEU A 43 -4.17 17.57 10.60
C LEU A 43 -4.63 18.63 9.59
N GLU A 44 -4.02 19.81 9.66
CA GLU A 44 -4.24 20.87 8.67
C GLU A 44 -3.58 20.50 7.35
N ALA A 45 -4.32 20.76 6.27
CA ALA A 45 -3.85 20.48 4.93
C ALA A 45 -3.26 21.74 4.29
N ASP A 46 -2.19 21.57 3.53
CA ASP A 46 -1.69 22.58 2.62
C ASP A 46 -2.44 22.46 1.29
N ILE A 47 -3.46 23.29 1.15
CA ILE A 47 -4.30 23.31 -0.04
C ILE A 47 -3.48 23.60 -1.29
N SER A 48 -2.38 24.36 -1.20
CA SER A 48 -1.58 24.71 -2.38
C SER A 48 -0.90 23.51 -3.04
N LYS A 49 -0.66 22.44 -2.26
CA LYS A 49 -0.01 21.20 -2.71
C LYS A 49 -0.97 20.12 -3.22
N GLN A 50 -2.28 20.32 -3.08
CA GLN A 50 -3.26 19.28 -3.42
C GLN A 50 -3.53 19.18 -4.91
N ASN A 51 -3.44 17.96 -5.44
CA ASN A 51 -3.96 17.63 -6.77
C ASN A 51 -5.48 17.45 -6.72
N ARG A 52 -6.24 18.47 -7.17
CA ARG A 52 -7.70 18.56 -7.02
C ARG A 52 -8.41 18.81 -8.34
N SER A 53 -9.58 18.20 -8.51
CA SER A 53 -10.49 18.46 -9.64
C SER A 53 -11.56 19.49 -9.28
N TRP A 54 -12.26 19.31 -8.15
CA TRP A 54 -13.45 20.11 -7.82
C TRP A 54 -13.34 20.89 -6.50
N GLY A 55 -12.68 20.35 -5.48
CA GLY A 55 -12.56 21.00 -4.17
C GLY A 55 -11.33 20.54 -3.40
N ALA A 56 -10.82 21.40 -2.54
CA ALA A 56 -9.72 21.08 -1.64
C ALA A 56 -10.22 20.46 -0.34
N ARG A 57 -9.37 19.69 0.34
CA ARG A 57 -9.59 19.30 1.74
C ARG A 57 -8.90 20.32 2.62
N GLY A 58 -9.64 21.02 3.48
CA GLY A 58 -9.02 21.93 4.47
C GLY A 58 -8.29 21.18 5.60
N TYR A 59 -8.79 19.99 5.94
CA TYR A 59 -8.21 19.13 6.96
C TYR A 59 -8.16 17.67 6.52
N TYR A 60 -7.15 16.96 7.01
CA TYR A 60 -7.11 15.50 6.98
C TYR A 60 -7.60 14.96 8.32
N ILE A 61 -8.54 14.03 8.28
CA ILE A 61 -9.05 13.33 9.46
C ILE A 61 -8.81 11.85 9.25
N ALA A 62 -8.29 11.16 10.27
CA ALA A 62 -8.14 9.72 10.18
C ALA A 62 -9.46 9.03 9.83
N THR A 63 -9.42 8.09 8.89
CA THR A 63 -10.58 7.34 8.43
C THR A 63 -10.37 5.84 8.60
N LEU A 64 -11.42 5.11 8.96
CA LEU A 64 -11.40 3.66 9.15
C LEU A 64 -11.95 2.96 7.89
N HIS A 65 -11.20 1.98 7.40
CA HIS A 65 -11.48 1.24 6.18
C HIS A 65 -11.30 -0.27 6.39
N VAL A 66 -11.93 -1.07 5.54
CA VAL A 66 -11.71 -2.52 5.47
C VAL A 66 -10.75 -2.81 4.32
N CYS A 67 -9.68 -3.57 4.58
CA CYS A 67 -8.73 -3.91 3.53
C CYS A 67 -9.36 -4.90 2.54
N ARG A 68 -9.39 -4.55 1.25
CA ARG A 68 -9.91 -5.43 0.18
C ARG A 68 -9.10 -6.72 -0.06
N GLN A 69 -7.88 -6.82 0.49
CA GLN A 69 -7.00 -7.98 0.32
C GLN A 69 -7.04 -8.91 1.53
N CYS A 70 -6.79 -8.40 2.74
CA CYS A 70 -6.74 -9.23 3.94
C CYS A 70 -8.01 -9.18 4.80
N GLY A 71 -9.01 -8.35 4.44
CA GLY A 71 -10.28 -8.22 5.18
C GLY A 71 -10.18 -7.51 6.53
N LYS A 72 -8.98 -7.14 7.00
CA LYS A 72 -8.78 -6.47 8.29
C LYS A 72 -9.18 -5.00 8.23
N ASP A 73 -9.74 -4.51 9.33
CA ASP A 73 -9.91 -3.08 9.55
C ASP A 73 -8.54 -2.40 9.64
N PHE A 74 -8.40 -1.24 9.01
CA PHE A 74 -7.22 -0.42 9.11
C PHE A 74 -7.57 1.06 9.12
N ARG A 75 -6.65 1.85 9.67
CA ARG A 75 -6.76 3.29 9.78
C ARG A 75 -5.92 3.96 8.69
N PHE A 76 -6.52 4.86 7.94
CA PHE A 76 -5.82 5.80 7.07
C PHE A 76 -5.63 7.11 7.83
N THR A 77 -4.44 7.30 8.40
CA THR A 77 -4.18 8.41 9.34
C THR A 77 -4.19 9.76 8.64
N ALA A 78 -4.32 10.85 9.41
CA ALA A 78 -4.24 12.19 8.83
C ALA A 78 -2.84 12.47 8.24
N GLN A 79 -1.79 11.97 8.89
CA GLN A 79 -0.41 12.07 8.40
C GLN A 79 -0.21 11.32 7.07
N GLU A 80 -0.80 10.12 6.94
CA GLU A 80 -0.68 9.35 5.70
C GLU A 80 -1.42 10.04 4.54
N GLN A 81 -2.60 10.61 4.83
CA GLN A 81 -3.33 11.45 3.88
C GLN A 81 -2.51 12.65 3.41
N LYS A 82 -1.85 13.36 4.33
CA LYS A 82 -0.98 14.49 4.00
C LYS A 82 0.11 14.10 3.01
N LEU A 83 0.82 13.01 3.28
CA LEU A 83 1.84 12.48 2.35
C LEU A 83 1.24 12.12 0.99
N TRP A 84 0.09 11.45 0.96
CA TRP A 84 -0.56 11.06 -0.29
C TRP A 84 -0.90 12.25 -1.17
N PHE A 85 -1.53 13.26 -0.59
CA PHE A 85 -2.15 14.32 -1.38
C PHE A 85 -1.22 15.51 -1.62
N GLU A 86 -0.21 15.71 -0.77
CA GLU A 86 0.71 16.85 -0.90
C GLU A 86 2.08 16.47 -1.46
N GLU A 87 2.56 15.25 -1.19
CA GLU A 87 3.93 14.84 -1.57
C GLU A 87 3.93 13.80 -2.70
N TYR A 88 2.99 12.84 -2.68
CA TYR A 88 2.91 11.80 -3.71
C TYR A 88 2.01 12.16 -4.90
N GLY A 89 1.31 13.31 -4.83
CA GLY A 89 0.50 13.84 -5.93
C GLY A 89 -0.78 13.05 -6.24
N PHE A 90 -1.26 12.20 -5.32
CA PHE A 90 -2.55 11.53 -5.50
C PHE A 90 -3.69 12.54 -5.59
N PHE A 91 -4.69 12.25 -6.42
CA PHE A 91 -5.93 13.03 -6.44
C PHE A 91 -6.58 13.05 -5.08
N ILE A 92 -7.12 14.21 -4.70
CA ILE A 92 -7.71 14.43 -3.38
C ILE A 92 -8.91 13.50 -3.07
N ASP A 93 -9.53 12.87 -4.06
CA ASP A 93 -10.62 11.90 -3.87
C ASP A 93 -10.15 10.44 -3.78
N ALA A 94 -8.84 10.20 -3.94
CA ALA A 94 -8.26 8.87 -3.79
C ALA A 94 -8.47 8.35 -2.36
N TYR A 95 -8.64 7.04 -2.26
CA TYR A 95 -8.83 6.34 -0.98
C TYR A 95 -8.03 5.03 -0.97
N PRO A 96 -7.53 4.60 0.19
CA PRO A 96 -6.74 3.39 0.28
C PRO A 96 -7.65 2.17 0.14
N GLY A 97 -7.49 1.41 -0.95
CA GLY A 97 -8.20 0.13 -1.11
C GLY A 97 -7.66 -1.00 -0.25
N CYS A 98 -6.41 -0.88 0.23
CA CYS A 98 -5.73 -1.89 1.02
C CYS A 98 -4.95 -1.24 2.17
N CYS A 99 -4.71 -2.00 3.24
CA CYS A 99 -3.88 -1.55 4.36
C CYS A 99 -2.42 -1.31 3.92
N LEU A 100 -1.63 -0.66 4.77
CA LEU A 100 -0.22 -0.37 4.49
C LEU A 100 0.59 -1.64 4.19
N GLU A 101 0.42 -2.70 4.98
CA GLU A 101 1.09 -3.98 4.80
C GLU A 101 0.80 -4.59 3.43
N CYS A 102 -0.49 -4.69 3.05
CA CYS A 102 -0.90 -5.21 1.75
C CYS A 102 -0.41 -4.33 0.59
N ARG A 103 -0.38 -2.99 0.75
CA ARG A 103 0.19 -2.09 -0.28
C ARG A 103 1.71 -2.29 -0.43
N ARG A 104 2.44 -2.50 0.66
CA ARG A 104 3.87 -2.81 0.64
C ARG A 104 4.13 -4.13 -0.06
N GLU A 105 3.35 -5.16 0.26
CA GLU A 105 3.47 -6.46 -0.39
C GLU A 105 3.21 -6.37 -1.89
N LYS A 106 2.13 -5.68 -2.32
CA LYS A 106 1.88 -5.44 -3.74
C LYS A 106 3.03 -4.72 -4.44
N ARG A 107 3.67 -3.74 -3.79
CA ARG A 107 4.84 -3.06 -4.35
C ARG A 107 6.04 -4.00 -4.45
N LYS A 108 6.27 -4.84 -3.44
CA LYS A 108 7.33 -5.86 -3.46
C LYS A 108 7.11 -6.83 -4.62
N GLN A 109 5.91 -7.40 -4.75
CA GLN A 109 5.60 -8.32 -5.86
C GLN A 109 5.71 -7.67 -7.23
N LYS A 110 5.28 -6.40 -7.37
CA LYS A 110 5.46 -5.65 -8.60
C LYS A 110 6.94 -5.45 -8.94
N ALA A 111 7.78 -5.16 -7.95
CA ALA A 111 9.22 -4.98 -8.15
C ALA A 111 9.91 -6.31 -8.55
N ILE A 112 9.58 -7.41 -7.88
CA ILE A 112 10.09 -8.75 -8.23
C ILE A 112 9.66 -9.11 -9.65
N LYS A 113 8.38 -8.93 -9.98
CA LYS A 113 7.87 -9.17 -11.34
C LYS A 113 8.60 -8.32 -12.38
N HIS A 114 8.82 -7.04 -12.11
CA HIS A 114 9.55 -6.17 -13.03
C HIS A 114 10.99 -6.65 -13.29
N ARG A 115 11.70 -7.13 -12.25
CA ARG A 115 13.04 -7.73 -12.40
C ARG A 115 12.99 -9.00 -13.24
N TYR A 116 12.02 -9.88 -12.98
CA TYR A 116 11.81 -11.09 -13.77
C TYR A 116 11.47 -10.79 -15.24
N ASP A 117 10.65 -9.76 -15.47
CA ASP A 117 10.24 -9.33 -16.81
C ASP A 117 11.44 -8.81 -17.63
N ALA A 118 12.44 -8.19 -16.98
CA ALA A 118 13.68 -7.75 -17.63
C ALA A 118 14.50 -8.90 -18.23
N TYR A 119 14.40 -10.11 -17.66
CA TYR A 119 15.08 -11.30 -18.18
C TYR A 119 14.29 -12.01 -19.29
N GLN A 120 13.07 -11.58 -19.65
CA GLN A 120 12.27 -12.27 -20.67
C GLN A 120 12.83 -12.10 -22.09
N THR A 121 13.58 -11.02 -22.35
CA THR A 121 14.16 -10.72 -23.65
C THR A 121 15.60 -11.21 -23.80
N GLU A 122 16.22 -11.63 -22.70
CA GLU A 122 17.61 -12.09 -22.68
C GLU A 122 17.72 -13.55 -23.13
N GLU A 123 18.75 -13.86 -23.91
CA GLU A 123 19.10 -15.25 -24.21
C GLU A 123 19.77 -15.89 -22.99
N ASP A 124 19.17 -16.96 -22.48
CA ASP A 124 19.63 -17.65 -21.27
C ASP A 124 21.12 -18.03 -21.29
N GLY A 125 21.69 -18.33 -22.47
CA GLY A 125 23.12 -18.68 -22.62
C GLY A 125 24.08 -17.50 -22.43
N LYS A 126 23.61 -16.24 -22.52
CA LYS A 126 24.41 -15.03 -22.36
C LYS A 126 24.42 -14.50 -20.93
N LEU A 127 23.54 -15.01 -20.07
CA LEU A 127 23.46 -14.59 -18.67
C LEU A 127 24.74 -14.98 -17.92
N SER A 128 25.26 -14.08 -17.09
CA SER A 128 26.33 -14.40 -16.13
C SER A 128 25.83 -15.36 -15.05
N ILE A 129 26.73 -15.96 -14.29
CA ILE A 129 26.35 -16.87 -13.19
C ILE A 129 25.54 -16.14 -12.11
N ASP A 130 25.88 -14.88 -11.80
CA ASP A 130 25.10 -14.07 -10.86
C ASP A 130 23.69 -13.76 -11.37
N GLN A 131 23.54 -13.48 -12.67
CA GLN A 131 22.23 -13.31 -13.29
C GLN A 131 21.43 -14.62 -13.31
N CYS A 132 22.09 -15.77 -13.50
CA CYS A 132 21.45 -17.08 -13.39
C CYS A 132 20.90 -17.31 -11.96
N LYS A 133 21.69 -16.97 -10.92
CA LYS A 133 21.28 -17.07 -9.51
C LYS A 133 20.07 -16.17 -9.24
N GLU A 134 20.16 -14.90 -9.63
CA GLU A 134 19.06 -13.95 -9.49
C GLU A 134 17.79 -14.44 -10.19
N LEU A 135 17.89 -14.88 -11.45
CA LEU A 135 16.74 -15.36 -12.21
C LEU A 135 16.12 -16.62 -11.59
N ALA A 136 16.93 -17.55 -11.09
CA ALA A 136 16.44 -18.73 -10.40
C ALA A 136 15.65 -18.36 -9.12
N ASP A 137 16.18 -17.43 -8.32
CA ASP A 137 15.50 -16.91 -7.13
C ASP A 137 14.18 -16.21 -7.47
N LEU A 138 14.19 -15.35 -8.50
CA LEU A 138 12.99 -14.65 -8.96
C LEU A 138 11.90 -15.62 -9.46
N ILE A 139 12.28 -16.69 -10.17
CA ILE A 139 11.34 -17.73 -10.62
C ILE A 139 10.69 -18.42 -9.42
N MET A 140 11.46 -18.79 -8.41
CA MET A 140 10.93 -19.45 -7.21
C MET A 140 10.06 -18.52 -6.38
N GLU A 141 10.47 -17.26 -6.19
CA GLU A 141 9.72 -16.28 -5.39
C GLU A 141 8.37 -15.91 -6.05
N LEU A 142 8.30 -15.87 -7.39
CA LEU A 142 7.06 -15.55 -8.10
C LEU A 142 6.15 -16.76 -8.32
N PHE A 143 6.72 -17.94 -8.56
CA PHE A 143 5.96 -19.07 -9.12
C PHE A 143 6.12 -20.38 -8.35
N GLY A 144 6.90 -20.46 -7.27
CA GLY A 144 7.32 -21.74 -6.65
C GLY A 144 6.25 -22.85 -6.59
N PRO A 145 5.08 -22.62 -5.96
CA PRO A 145 3.99 -23.61 -5.93
C PRO A 145 3.28 -23.85 -7.28
N ASP A 146 3.30 -22.86 -8.18
CA ASP A 146 2.54 -22.77 -9.43
C ASP A 146 3.45 -22.81 -10.69
N LEU A 147 4.59 -23.50 -10.60
CA LEU A 147 5.59 -23.60 -11.66
C LEU A 147 5.10 -24.43 -12.85
N ASP A 148 4.77 -23.77 -13.96
CA ASP A 148 4.55 -24.44 -15.24
C ASP A 148 5.83 -25.08 -15.81
N GLU A 149 5.66 -25.96 -16.79
CA GLU A 149 6.75 -26.73 -17.39
C GLU A 149 7.84 -25.83 -18.01
N LYS A 150 7.44 -24.76 -18.70
CA LYS A 150 8.39 -23.83 -19.34
C LYS A 150 9.26 -23.13 -18.30
N LYS A 151 8.65 -22.62 -17.23
CA LYS A 151 9.37 -21.96 -16.13
C LYS A 151 10.25 -22.94 -15.37
N ARG A 152 9.78 -24.19 -15.17
CA ARG A 152 10.57 -25.25 -14.54
C ARG A 152 11.80 -25.63 -15.36
N ASN A 153 11.65 -25.77 -16.68
CA ASN A 153 12.78 -26.06 -17.56
C ASN A 153 13.81 -24.92 -17.55
N ARG A 154 13.33 -23.67 -17.58
CA ARG A 154 14.19 -22.48 -17.48
C ARG A 154 14.94 -22.43 -16.14
N TYR A 155 14.24 -22.67 -15.03
CA TYR A 155 14.85 -22.77 -13.70
C TYR A 155 15.94 -23.84 -13.65
N ASN A 156 15.64 -25.07 -14.10
CA ASN A 156 16.60 -26.17 -14.12
C ASN A 156 17.82 -25.85 -14.99
N HIS A 157 17.62 -25.15 -16.13
CA HIS A 157 18.72 -24.69 -16.96
C HIS A 157 19.64 -23.72 -16.22
N MET A 158 19.09 -22.73 -15.50
CA MET A 158 19.88 -21.80 -14.66
C MET A 158 20.65 -22.56 -13.58
N MET A 159 19.99 -23.46 -12.84
CA MET A 159 20.62 -24.24 -11.77
C MET A 159 21.76 -25.12 -12.28
N ASN A 160 21.59 -25.76 -13.44
CA ASN A 160 22.65 -26.56 -14.04
C ASN A 160 23.87 -25.74 -14.43
N ARG A 161 23.70 -24.48 -14.87
CA ARG A 161 24.82 -23.57 -15.15
C ARG A 161 25.55 -23.19 -13.88
N ILE A 162 24.81 -22.83 -12.82
CA ILE A 162 25.36 -22.47 -11.50
C ILE A 162 26.18 -23.63 -10.93
N SER A 163 25.64 -24.85 -10.92
CA SER A 163 26.33 -26.02 -10.37
C SER A 163 27.54 -26.48 -11.17
N ARG A 164 27.69 -26.06 -12.44
CA ARG A 164 28.91 -26.32 -13.22
C ARG A 164 30.03 -25.38 -12.80
N GLU A 165 29.73 -24.10 -12.66
CA GLU A 165 30.68 -23.08 -12.19
C GLU A 165 31.23 -23.42 -10.79
N GLU A 166 30.36 -23.86 -9.87
CA GLU A 166 30.77 -24.19 -8.49
C GLU A 166 31.69 -25.42 -8.37
N ARG A 167 31.88 -26.18 -9.47
CA ARG A 167 32.75 -27.36 -9.51
C ARG A 167 34.12 -27.10 -10.14
N GLU A 168 34.29 -25.94 -10.78
CA GLU A 168 35.55 -25.48 -11.40
C GLU A 168 36.34 -24.62 -10.40
#